data_AF-A0A7S8D0J7-F1
#
_entry.id   AF-A0A7S8D0J7-F1
#
_cell.length_a   1.000
_cell.length_b   1.000
_cell.length_c   1.000
_cell.angle_alpha   90.00
_cell.angle_beta   90.00
_cell.angle_gamma   90.00
#
_symmetry.space_group_name_H-M   'P 1'
#
loop_
_entity.id
_entity.type
_entity.pdbx_description
1 polymer ?
#
loop_
_entity_poly.entity_id
_entity_poly.type
_entity_poly.pdbx_seq_one_letter_code
_entity_poly.pdbx_strand_id
1 'polypeptide(L)'
;MQHIIQRALLQWHGRLRLPRHPKSWYKARLRKEICERRLATTPLQKLSETADVFYIMSRAQHDGFTLRKPPDFTVAHLVVYVYLLSKYTSRWQFYRTAAFFCNHPNLASIREVVNPSKDHKVQEVARRHGIDPIHFTRICRQLRVIWPLLP
;
A
#
# COMPACT_ATOMS: atom_id res chain seq x y z
N MET A 1 -4.75 23.67 0.01
CA MET A 1 -5.21 22.32 0.42
C MET A 1 -4.32 21.20 -0.13
N GLN A 2 -4.06 21.16 -1.45
CA GLN A 2 -3.21 20.15 -2.10
C GLN A 2 -1.84 19.96 -1.43
N HIS A 3 -1.10 21.04 -1.17
CA HIS A 3 0.21 20.98 -0.52
C HIS A 3 0.18 20.41 0.90
N ILE A 4 -0.91 20.63 1.66
CA ILE A 4 -1.06 20.11 3.02
C ILE A 4 -1.24 18.60 2.97
N ILE A 5 -2.14 18.11 2.12
CA ILE A 5 -2.40 16.68 1.94
C ILE A 5 -1.15 15.97 1.42
N GLN A 6 -0.45 16.59 0.47
CA GLN A 6 0.79 16.05 -0.08
C GLN A 6 1.88 15.96 0.98
N ARG A 7 2.06 16.99 1.81
CA ARG A 7 3.01 16.95 2.95
C ARG A 7 2.65 15.85 3.94
N ALA A 8 1.38 15.73 4.31
CA ALA A 8 0.91 14.67 5.22
C ALA A 8 1.18 13.27 4.64
N LEU A 9 0.95 13.08 3.34
CA LEU A 9 1.21 11.82 2.65
C LEU A 9 2.71 11.49 2.59
N LEU A 10 3.56 12.49 2.34
CA LEU A 10 5.02 12.32 2.37
C LEU A 10 5.51 11.96 3.78
N GLN A 11 4.95 12.56 4.84
CA GLN A 11 5.24 12.18 6.22
C GLN A 11 4.78 10.75 6.51
N TRP A 12 3.60 10.35 6.03
CA TRP A 12 3.11 8.98 6.18
C TRP A 12 4.01 7.96 5.47
N HIS A 13 4.46 8.24 4.24
CA HIS A 13 5.48 7.43 3.55
C HIS A 13 6.78 7.33 4.36
N GLY A 14 7.19 8.44 4.98
CA GLY A 14 8.36 8.49 5.86
C GLY A 14 8.22 7.63 7.12
N ARG A 15 7.00 7.43 7.64
CA ARG A 15 6.75 6.48 8.76
C ARG A 15 6.89 5.03 8.32
N LEU A 16 6.44 4.71 7.11
CA LEU A 16 6.56 3.35 6.56
C LEU A 16 8.01 2.98 6.25
N ARG A 17 8.90 3.95 6.01
CA ARG A 17 10.35 3.71 5.79
C ARG A 17 10.61 2.52 4.84
N LEU A 18 9.79 2.38 3.80
CA LEU A 18 9.93 1.29 2.84
C LEU A 18 11.24 1.47 2.05
N PRO A 19 11.86 0.38 1.59
CA PRO A 19 13.03 0.47 0.72
C PRO A 19 12.75 1.30 -0.53
N ARG A 20 13.74 2.09 -0.94
CA ARG A 20 13.69 2.85 -2.18
C ARG A 20 13.85 1.92 -3.38
N HIS A 21 13.12 2.23 -4.46
CA HIS A 21 13.27 1.55 -5.75
C HIS A 21 13.87 2.46 -6.83
N PRO A 22 14.50 1.92 -7.88
CA PRO A 22 14.98 2.72 -9.00
C PRO A 22 13.82 3.35 -9.80
N LYS A 23 14.09 4.47 -10.46
CA LYS A 23 13.09 5.20 -11.27
C LYS A 23 12.38 4.32 -12.32
N SER A 24 13.10 3.37 -12.92
CA SER A 24 12.56 2.42 -13.90
C SER A 24 11.45 1.54 -13.30
N TRP A 25 11.62 1.07 -12.06
CA TRP A 25 10.64 0.30 -11.33
C TRP A 25 9.36 1.11 -11.11
N TYR A 26 9.48 2.36 -10.67
CA TYR A 26 8.33 3.25 -10.48
C TYR A 26 7.58 3.51 -11.79
N LYS A 27 8.28 3.73 -12.90
CA LYS A 27 7.65 3.88 -14.23
C LYS A 27 6.89 2.61 -14.64
N ALA A 28 7.50 1.43 -14.47
CA ALA A 28 6.85 0.17 -14.80
C ALA A 28 5.62 -0.09 -13.93
N ARG A 29 5.74 0.14 -12.62
CA ARG A 29 4.63 -0.01 -11.67
C ARG A 29 3.49 0.96 -11.98
N LEU A 30 3.79 2.24 -12.24
CA LEU A 30 2.77 3.22 -12.60
C LEU A 30 2.01 2.85 -13.87
N ARG A 31 2.69 2.32 -14.90
CA ARG A 31 2.02 1.83 -16.12
C ARG A 31 1.05 0.70 -15.80
N LYS A 32 1.43 -0.22 -14.92
CA LYS A 32 0.58 -1.31 -14.47
C LYS A 32 -0.69 -0.80 -13.77
N GLU A 33 -0.54 0.08 -12.77
CA GLU A 33 -1.69 0.65 -12.03
C GLU A 33 -2.65 1.40 -12.97
N ILE A 34 -2.12 2.15 -13.95
CA ILE A 34 -2.95 2.85 -14.94
C ILE A 34 -3.72 1.85 -15.83
N CYS A 35 -3.09 0.73 -16.19
CA CYS A 35 -3.76 -0.33 -16.94
C CYS A 35 -4.88 -0.97 -16.11
N GLU A 36 -4.60 -1.37 -14.86
CA GLU A 36 -5.58 -1.93 -13.93
C GLU A 36 -6.75 -0.96 -13.71
N ARG A 37 -6.45 0.34 -13.56
CA ARG A 37 -7.44 1.41 -13.46
C ARG A 37 -8.35 1.54 -14.69
N ARG A 38 -7.83 1.30 -15.89
CA ARG A 38 -8.62 1.34 -17.15
C ARG A 38 -9.54 0.13 -17.28
N LEU A 39 -9.11 -1.02 -16.76
CA LEU A 39 -9.90 -2.25 -16.75
C LEU A 39 -10.97 -2.28 -15.66
N ALA A 40 -10.85 -1.43 -14.63
CA ALA A 40 -11.84 -1.32 -13.56
C ALA A 40 -13.22 -0.89 -14.07
N THR A 41 -14.24 -1.72 -13.81
CA THR A 41 -15.61 -1.50 -14.29
C THR A 41 -16.45 -0.75 -13.27
N THR A 42 -16.38 -1.14 -11.99
CA THR A 42 -17.24 -0.58 -10.92
C THR A 42 -16.67 0.69 -10.29
N PRO A 43 -17.50 1.61 -9.77
CA PRO A 43 -17.01 2.83 -9.10
C PRO A 43 -16.04 2.57 -7.95
N LEU A 44 -16.28 1.51 -7.16
CA LEU A 44 -15.39 1.15 -6.05
C LEU A 44 -14.03 0.64 -6.54
N GLN A 45 -14.00 -0.23 -7.55
CA GLN A 45 -12.74 -0.65 -8.18
C GLN A 45 -12.01 0.56 -8.77
N LYS A 46 -12.74 1.42 -9.48
CA LYS A 46 -12.19 2.66 -10.04
C LYS A 46 -11.55 3.54 -8.96
N LEU A 47 -12.20 3.73 -7.81
CA LEU A 47 -11.64 4.46 -6.67
C LEU A 47 -10.38 3.78 -6.13
N SER A 48 -10.45 2.47 -5.90
CA SER A 48 -9.35 1.66 -5.39
C SER A 48 -8.10 1.72 -6.28
N GLU A 49 -8.26 1.49 -7.59
CA GLU A 49 -7.16 1.56 -8.55
C GLU A 49 -6.62 2.99 -8.70
N THR A 50 -7.48 4.01 -8.54
CA THR A 50 -7.03 5.42 -8.51
C THR A 50 -6.14 5.67 -7.28
N ALA A 51 -6.51 5.11 -6.13
CA ALA A 51 -5.71 5.20 -4.92
C ALA A 51 -4.35 4.51 -5.10
N ASP A 52 -4.27 3.39 -5.81
CA ASP A 52 -3.01 2.71 -6.10
C ASP A 52 -2.10 3.52 -7.06
N VAL A 53 -2.68 4.16 -8.08
CA VAL A 53 -1.96 5.15 -8.93
C VAL A 53 -1.39 6.29 -8.07
N PHE A 54 -2.20 6.87 -7.20
CA PHE A 54 -1.80 7.99 -6.33
C PHE A 54 -0.73 7.56 -5.31
N TYR A 55 -0.82 6.33 -4.79
CA TYR A 55 0.19 5.76 -3.91
C TYR A 55 1.54 5.66 -4.62
N ILE A 56 1.58 5.12 -5.84
CA ILE A 56 2.84 4.99 -6.60
C ILE A 56 3.43 6.35 -6.98
N MET A 57 2.60 7.32 -7.39
CA MET A 57 3.06 8.67 -7.70
C MET A 57 3.65 9.37 -6.47
N SER A 58 2.93 9.34 -5.34
CA SER A 58 3.39 9.96 -4.09
C SER A 58 4.60 9.26 -3.49
N ARG A 59 4.68 7.94 -3.61
CA ARG A 59 5.85 7.17 -3.16
C ARG A 59 7.08 7.48 -4.00
N ALA A 60 6.93 7.57 -5.32
CA ALA A 60 8.03 7.97 -6.20
C ALA A 60 8.54 9.37 -5.85
N GLN A 61 7.63 10.30 -5.56
CA GLN A 61 7.99 11.66 -5.12
C GLN A 61 8.71 11.65 -3.77
N HIS A 62 8.25 10.87 -2.81
CA HIS A 62 8.94 10.69 -1.52
C HIS A 62 10.37 10.21 -1.72
N ASP A 63 10.59 9.32 -2.69
CA ASP A 63 11.90 8.79 -3.05
C ASP A 63 12.68 9.70 -4.03
N GLY A 64 12.25 10.96 -4.22
CA GLY A 64 12.93 11.98 -4.99
C GLY A 64 12.72 11.90 -6.51
N PHE A 65 11.74 11.13 -6.98
CA PHE A 65 11.43 10.99 -8.41
C PHE A 65 10.13 11.69 -8.80
N THR A 66 10.22 12.64 -9.74
CA THR A 66 9.03 13.19 -10.40
C THR A 66 8.71 12.36 -11.64
N LEU A 67 7.63 11.58 -11.58
CA LEU A 67 7.17 10.75 -12.72
C LEU A 67 6.30 11.53 -13.70
N ARG A 68 5.44 12.41 -13.18
CA ARG A 68 4.50 13.26 -13.93
C ARG A 68 4.15 14.48 -13.08
N LYS A 69 3.77 15.59 -13.70
CA LYS A 69 3.13 16.70 -12.97
C LYS A 69 1.79 16.19 -12.39
N PRO A 70 1.53 16.42 -11.09
CA PRO A 70 0.22 16.09 -10.52
C PRO A 70 -0.85 16.97 -11.17
N PRO A 71 -2.06 16.45 -11.43
CA PRO A 71 -3.17 17.28 -11.88
C PRO A 71 -3.57 18.29 -10.81
N ASP A 72 -4.27 19.34 -11.22
CA ASP A 72 -4.83 20.33 -10.29
C ASP A 72 -5.79 19.65 -9.32
N PHE A 73 -5.73 20.05 -8.05
CA PHE A 73 -6.51 19.42 -7.00
C PHE A 73 -8.01 19.72 -7.12
N THR A 74 -8.83 18.67 -7.04
CA THR A 74 -10.29 18.75 -6.96
C THR A 74 -10.78 18.06 -5.68
N VAL A 75 -12.00 18.34 -5.24
CA VAL A 75 -12.60 17.69 -4.05
C VAL A 75 -12.68 16.17 -4.22
N ALA A 76 -12.87 15.67 -5.45
CA ALA A 76 -12.82 14.24 -5.74
C ALA A 76 -11.48 13.59 -5.36
N HIS A 77 -10.36 14.34 -5.42
CA HIS A 77 -9.07 13.83 -4.95
C HIS A 77 -9.02 13.63 -3.44
N LEU A 78 -9.79 14.39 -2.64
CA LEU A 78 -9.86 14.19 -1.19
C LEU A 78 -10.36 12.78 -0.85
N VAL A 79 -11.41 12.32 -1.55
CA VAL A 79 -11.95 10.95 -1.39
C VAL A 79 -10.89 9.90 -1.73
N VAL A 80 -10.12 10.11 -2.81
CA VAL A 80 -9.01 9.23 -3.18
C VAL A 80 -7.93 9.18 -2.10
N TYR A 81 -7.52 10.33 -1.55
CA TYR A 81 -6.50 10.37 -0.50
C TYR A 81 -6.95 9.71 0.80
N VAL A 82 -8.20 9.94 1.22
CA VAL A 82 -8.79 9.27 2.39
C VAL A 82 -8.82 7.77 2.15
N TYR A 83 -9.30 7.32 0.98
CA TYR A 83 -9.34 5.91 0.64
C TYR A 83 -7.95 5.28 0.61
N LEU A 84 -6.96 5.96 0.02
CA LEU A 84 -5.57 5.53 -0.04
C LEU A 84 -5.00 5.33 1.38
N LEU A 85 -5.10 6.35 2.23
CA LEU A 85 -4.56 6.28 3.60
C LEU A 85 -5.22 5.15 4.37
N SER A 86 -6.55 5.01 4.30
CA SER A 86 -7.30 3.93 4.94
C SER A 86 -6.88 2.56 4.41
N LYS A 87 -6.81 2.39 3.08
CA LYS A 87 -6.42 1.14 2.39
C LYS A 87 -5.05 0.67 2.82
N TYR A 88 -4.04 1.53 2.70
CA TYR A 88 -2.66 1.13 2.97
C TYR A 88 -2.36 1.06 4.47
N THR A 89 -2.98 1.89 5.31
CA THR A 89 -2.86 1.78 6.77
C THR A 89 -3.53 0.50 7.28
N SER A 90 -4.67 0.11 6.71
CA SER A 90 -5.31 -1.18 6.99
C SER A 90 -4.40 -2.36 6.64
N ARG A 91 -3.73 -2.33 5.47
CA ARG A 91 -2.74 -3.35 5.09
C ARG A 91 -1.55 -3.39 6.06
N TRP A 92 -1.06 -2.23 6.48
CA TRP A 92 0.01 -2.13 7.48
C TRP A 92 -0.38 -2.78 8.81
N GLN A 93 -1.54 -2.41 9.33
CA GLN A 93 -2.12 -2.95 10.56
C GLN A 93 -2.34 -4.48 10.44
N PHE A 94 -2.85 -4.96 9.30
CA PHE A 94 -3.03 -6.38 9.02
C PHE A 94 -1.75 -7.18 9.25
N TYR A 95 -0.62 -6.74 8.69
CA TYR A 95 0.65 -7.46 8.83
C TYR A 95 1.22 -7.38 10.25
N ARG A 96 1.04 -6.25 10.95
CA ARG A 96 1.43 -6.15 12.36
C ARG A 96 0.64 -7.11 13.24
N THR A 97 -0.68 -7.20 13.02
CA THR A 97 -1.57 -8.12 13.73
C THR A 97 -1.20 -9.57 13.43
N ALA A 98 -0.96 -9.92 12.16
CA ALA A 98 -0.53 -11.27 11.80
C ALA A 98 0.82 -11.64 12.44
N ALA A 99 1.77 -10.70 12.48
CA ALA A 99 3.07 -10.90 13.13
C ALA A 99 2.95 -11.06 14.65
N PHE A 100 2.04 -10.33 15.29
CA PHE A 100 1.72 -10.50 16.72
C PHE A 100 1.25 -11.92 17.03
N PHE A 101 0.32 -12.47 16.23
CA PHE A 101 -0.14 -13.85 16.39
C PHE A 101 0.93 -14.90 16.10
N CYS A 102 2.00 -14.53 15.39
CA CYS A 102 3.17 -15.38 15.18
C CYS A 102 4.28 -15.16 16.22
N ASN A 103 3.99 -14.44 17.30
CA ASN A 103 4.95 -14.10 18.37
C ASN A 103 6.22 -13.40 17.86
N HIS A 104 6.09 -12.57 16.81
CA HIS A 104 7.24 -11.83 16.27
C HIS A 104 7.73 -10.79 17.30
N PRO A 105 9.01 -10.81 17.70
CA PRO A 105 9.49 -10.01 18.83
C PRO A 105 9.52 -8.50 18.54
N ASN A 106 9.50 -8.08 17.26
CA ASN A 106 9.60 -6.68 16.89
C ASN A 106 8.49 -6.26 15.91
N LEU A 107 7.29 -6.00 16.43
CA LEU A 107 6.17 -5.54 15.59
C LEU A 107 6.44 -4.17 14.94
N ALA A 108 7.32 -3.36 15.52
CA ALA A 108 7.69 -2.05 14.97
C ALA A 108 8.52 -2.15 13.68
N SER A 109 9.16 -3.31 13.42
CA SER A 109 9.85 -3.57 12.16
C SER A 109 8.90 -3.91 11.01
N ILE A 110 7.65 -4.30 11.30
CA ILE A 110 6.67 -4.64 10.27
C ILE A 110 6.09 -3.34 9.68
N ARG A 111 6.42 -3.09 8.41
CA ARG A 111 6.01 -1.88 7.68
C ARG A 111 5.35 -2.17 6.33
N GLU A 112 5.04 -3.44 6.10
CA GLU A 112 4.53 -3.92 4.84
C GLU A 112 3.11 -3.41 4.57
N VAL A 113 2.88 -2.97 3.34
CA VAL A 113 1.57 -2.47 2.87
C VAL A 113 1.16 -3.13 1.57
N VAL A 114 1.80 -4.25 1.23
CA VAL A 114 1.46 -5.03 0.05
C VAL A 114 0.06 -5.64 0.22
N ASN A 115 -0.60 -5.93 -0.89
CA ASN A 115 -1.95 -6.49 -0.82
C ASN A 115 -1.92 -7.89 -0.17
N PRO A 116 -2.56 -8.08 1.01
CA PRO A 116 -2.50 -9.33 1.74
C PRO A 116 -3.38 -10.42 1.14
N SER A 117 -4.25 -10.14 0.17
CA SER A 117 -5.12 -11.15 -0.47
C SER A 117 -4.37 -12.23 -1.27
N LYS A 118 -3.08 -12.03 -1.55
CA LYS A 118 -2.27 -12.95 -2.36
C LYS A 118 -1.25 -13.67 -1.47
N ASP A 119 -1.37 -15.00 -1.39
CA ASP A 119 -0.53 -15.82 -0.51
C ASP A 119 0.95 -15.72 -0.84
N HIS A 120 1.34 -15.69 -2.12
CA HIS A 120 2.75 -15.53 -2.49
C HIS A 120 3.36 -14.21 -1.94
N LYS A 121 2.57 -13.12 -1.86
CA LYS A 121 3.03 -11.85 -1.27
C LYS A 121 3.16 -11.96 0.24
N VAL A 122 2.23 -12.64 0.89
CA VAL A 122 2.27 -12.91 2.33
C VAL A 122 3.50 -13.74 2.69
N GLN A 123 3.81 -14.78 1.92
CA GLN A 123 5.01 -15.59 2.11
C GLN A 123 6.29 -14.79 1.91
N GLU A 124 6.33 -13.90 0.92
CA GLU A 124 7.47 -13.00 0.70
C GLU A 124 7.69 -12.08 1.91
N VAL A 125 6.62 -11.51 2.47
CA VAL A 125 6.66 -10.71 3.70
C VAL A 125 7.19 -11.55 4.88
N ALA A 126 6.69 -12.77 5.06
CA ALA A 126 7.16 -13.66 6.13
C ALA A 126 8.68 -13.91 6.04
N ARG A 127 9.17 -14.24 4.85
CA ARG A 127 10.61 -14.47 4.60
C ARG A 127 11.46 -13.24 4.91
N ARG A 128 11.03 -12.04 4.51
CA ARG A 128 11.76 -10.78 4.81
C ARG A 128 11.90 -10.51 6.31
N HIS A 129 10.94 -10.99 7.11
CA HIS A 129 10.93 -10.78 8.56
C HIS A 129 11.41 -11.99 9.35
N GLY A 130 11.85 -13.07 8.70
CA GLY A 130 12.30 -14.29 9.38
C GLY A 130 11.18 -15.04 10.10
N ILE A 131 9.93 -14.85 9.67
CA ILE A 131 8.76 -15.55 10.22
C ILE A 131 8.50 -16.82 9.39
N ASP A 132 8.12 -17.94 10.01
CA ASP A 132 7.76 -19.16 9.30
C ASP A 132 6.66 -18.88 8.23
N PRO A 133 6.95 -19.04 6.92
CA PRO A 133 6.03 -18.65 5.87
C PRO A 133 4.73 -19.44 5.87
N ILE A 134 4.75 -20.70 6.30
CA ILE A 134 3.57 -21.58 6.29
C ILE A 134 2.62 -21.14 7.40
N HIS A 135 3.12 -21.04 8.64
CA HIS A 135 2.37 -20.59 9.79
C HIS A 135 1.83 -19.17 9.59
N PHE A 136 2.67 -18.23 9.13
CA PHE A 136 2.26 -16.86 8.87
C PHE A 136 1.14 -16.77 7.83
N THR A 137 1.26 -17.56 6.73
CA THR A 137 0.21 -17.60 5.69
C THR A 137 -1.11 -18.12 6.26
N ARG A 138 -1.07 -19.14 7.14
CA ARG A 138 -2.28 -19.67 7.80
C ARG A 138 -2.97 -18.59 8.65
N ILE A 139 -2.20 -17.88 9.49
CA ILE A 139 -2.71 -16.77 10.30
C ILE A 139 -3.30 -15.67 9.40
N CYS A 140 -2.59 -15.28 8.35
CA CYS A 140 -3.12 -14.29 7.41
C CYS A 140 -4.43 -14.74 6.77
N ARG A 141 -4.56 -16.00 6.33
CA ARG A 141 -5.81 -16.52 5.76
C ARG A 141 -6.98 -16.42 6.75
N GLN A 142 -6.76 -16.76 8.02
CA GLN A 142 -7.78 -16.62 9.07
C GLN A 142 -8.13 -15.15 9.29
N LEU A 143 -7.14 -14.27 9.38
CA LEU A 143 -7.35 -12.85 9.61
C LEU A 143 -8.14 -12.18 8.46
N ARG A 144 -7.94 -12.60 7.21
CA ARG A 144 -8.68 -12.08 6.04
C ARG A 144 -10.20 -12.29 6.12
N VAL A 145 -10.67 -13.26 6.92
CA VAL A 145 -12.11 -13.52 7.07
C VAL A 145 -12.81 -12.35 7.77
N ILE A 146 -12.13 -11.75 8.75
CA ILE A 146 -12.69 -10.68 9.58
C ILE A 146 -12.12 -9.30 9.25
N TRP A 147 -10.95 -9.25 8.61
CA TRP A 147 -10.28 -7.99 8.33
C TRP A 147 -10.95 -7.28 7.15
N PRO A 148 -11.32 -5.98 7.28
CA PRO A 148 -11.89 -5.22 6.19
C PRO A 148 -10.81 -4.95 5.13
N LEU A 149 -10.68 -5.87 4.18
CA LEU A 149 -9.80 -5.73 3.03
C LEU A 149 -10.43 -4.72 2.07
N LEU A 150 -9.93 -3.50 2.13
CA LEU A 150 -10.19 -2.51 1.10
C LEU A 150 -9.52 -3.01 -0.20
N PRO A 151 -10.29 -3.30 -1.26
CA PRO A 151 -9.73 -3.76 -2.53
C PRO A 151 -8.64 -2.79 -2.99
#